data_AF-A0A7K2AQL9-F1
#
_entry.id   AF-A0A7K2AQL9-F1
#
_cell.length_a   1.000
_cell.length_b   1.000
_cell.length_c   1.000
_cell.angle_alpha   90.00
_cell.angle_beta   90.00
_cell.angle_gamma   90.00
#
_symmetry.space_group_name_H-M   'P 1'
#
loop_
_entity.id
_entity.type
_entity.pdbx_description
1 polymer ?
#
loop_
_entity_poly.entity_id
_entity_poly.type
_entity_poly.pdbx_seq_one_letter_code
_entity_poly.pdbx_strand_id
1 'polypeptide(L)'
;MRSGGGVSASGGAEAPAQASLLHPANLLTLARLLFAPVLFLLILQAEQSRGASWAAFGLGVAMAGTDFFDGRVARRANVTSRSGAFLDPLADKVVVLGAAFCLVAVERYWWVPVTIMAFRELGITAWRARWAGEGVSIPARRSAKYKTSVQALALAMAIMPTLEEADLVLAIALWVAVAFTVVTGLQYMLDSRSARARSRSKNQT
;
A
#
# COMPACT_ATOMS: atom_id res chain seq x y z
N MET A 1 62.87 -30.38 4.60
CA MET A 1 62.51 -28.98 4.29
C MET A 1 61.18 -28.98 3.55
N ARG A 2 60.10 -28.60 4.24
CA ARG A 2 58.78 -28.34 3.64
C ARG A 2 58.77 -26.87 3.19
N SER A 3 58.38 -26.58 1.97
CA SER A 3 57.90 -25.26 1.58
C SER A 3 56.73 -25.46 0.63
N GLY A 4 55.53 -25.24 1.15
CA GLY A 4 54.31 -25.17 0.37
C GLY A 4 53.91 -23.72 0.12
N GLY A 5 52.88 -23.58 -0.73
CA GLY A 5 51.90 -22.51 -0.61
C GLY A 5 52.25 -21.20 -1.32
N GLY A 6 51.68 -21.03 -2.50
CA GLY A 6 51.60 -19.75 -3.18
C GLY A 6 50.56 -19.77 -4.29
N VAL A 7 49.28 -19.90 -3.95
CA VAL A 7 48.19 -19.54 -4.86
C VAL A 7 47.38 -18.44 -4.20
N SER A 8 47.57 -17.23 -4.74
CA SER A 8 46.86 -16.01 -4.37
C SER A 8 45.35 -16.17 -4.45
N ALA A 9 44.71 -15.69 -3.39
CA ALA A 9 43.30 -15.36 -3.38
C ALA A 9 42.99 -14.30 -4.45
N SER A 10 41.95 -14.55 -5.25
CA SER A 10 41.10 -13.48 -5.79
C SER A 10 39.68 -14.00 -5.88
N GLY A 11 39.03 -14.08 -4.71
CA GLY A 11 37.57 -14.13 -4.64
C GLY A 11 37.04 -12.80 -5.17
N GLY A 12 36.71 -12.76 -6.46
CA GLY A 12 36.01 -11.64 -7.07
C GLY A 12 34.72 -11.40 -6.31
N ALA A 13 34.62 -10.26 -5.64
CA ALA A 13 33.40 -9.78 -5.04
C ALA A 13 32.36 -9.61 -6.17
N GLU A 14 31.39 -10.52 -6.26
CA GLU A 14 30.19 -10.33 -7.07
C GLU A 14 29.52 -9.03 -6.61
N ALA A 15 29.50 -8.03 -7.50
CA ALA A 15 28.75 -6.80 -7.30
C ALA A 15 27.28 -7.16 -7.05
N PRO A 16 26.59 -6.52 -6.09
CA PRO A 16 25.21 -6.84 -5.80
C PRO A 16 24.37 -6.61 -7.06
N ALA A 17 23.73 -7.67 -7.55
CA ALA A 17 22.88 -7.65 -8.74
C ALA A 17 21.93 -6.44 -8.68
N GLN A 18 22.18 -5.45 -9.55
CA GLN A 18 21.35 -4.27 -9.68
C GLN A 18 19.96 -4.75 -10.09
N ALA A 19 19.02 -4.74 -9.14
CA ALA A 19 17.66 -5.17 -9.39
C ALA A 19 17.04 -4.27 -10.46
N SER A 20 16.90 -4.79 -11.68
CA SER A 20 16.36 -4.04 -12.81
C SER A 20 14.94 -3.58 -12.50
N LEU A 21 14.58 -2.38 -12.95
CA LEU A 21 13.22 -1.86 -12.85
C LEU A 21 12.19 -2.77 -13.55
N LEU A 22 12.67 -3.63 -14.46
CA LEU A 22 11.89 -4.58 -15.26
C LEU A 22 11.53 -5.88 -14.53
N HIS A 23 11.85 -6.01 -13.23
CA HIS A 23 11.39 -7.14 -12.45
C HIS A 23 9.84 -7.22 -12.49
N PRO A 24 9.22 -8.40 -12.67
CA PRO A 24 7.77 -8.53 -12.84
C PRO A 24 6.94 -7.84 -11.75
N ALA A 25 7.39 -7.92 -10.50
CA ALA A 25 6.75 -7.22 -9.38
C ALA A 25 6.73 -5.69 -9.56
N ASN A 26 7.83 -5.09 -10.03
CA ASN A 26 7.91 -3.64 -10.25
C ASN A 26 7.06 -3.19 -11.44
N LEU A 27 7.01 -4.00 -12.51
CA LEU A 27 6.17 -3.71 -13.67
C LEU A 27 4.71 -3.63 -13.28
N LEU A 28 4.27 -4.48 -12.35
CA LEU A 28 2.91 -4.49 -11.83
C LEU A 28 2.58 -3.23 -11.04
N THR A 29 3.47 -2.83 -10.13
CA THR A 29 3.34 -1.60 -9.37
C THR A 29 3.27 -0.38 -10.28
N LEU A 30 4.14 -0.35 -11.30
CA LEU A 30 4.16 0.71 -12.32
C LEU A 30 2.88 0.71 -13.15
N ALA A 31 2.38 -0.46 -13.55
CA ALA A 31 1.12 -0.60 -14.24
C ALA A 31 -0.04 -0.04 -13.40
N ARG A 32 -0.11 -0.33 -12.10
CA ARG A 32 -1.14 0.27 -11.23
C ARG A 32 -1.03 1.78 -11.17
N LEU A 33 0.18 2.30 -11.06
CA LEU A 33 0.40 3.74 -11.02
C LEU A 33 0.00 4.40 -12.36
N LEU A 34 0.19 3.71 -13.48
CA LEU A 34 -0.22 4.14 -14.81
C LEU A 34 -1.75 4.07 -15.01
N PHE A 35 -2.41 3.04 -14.47
CA PHE A 35 -3.86 2.87 -14.55
C PHE A 35 -4.63 3.72 -13.53
N ALA A 36 -4.00 4.18 -12.45
CA ALA A 36 -4.66 5.00 -11.43
C ALA A 36 -5.27 6.29 -12.01
N PRO A 37 -4.57 7.10 -12.83
CA PRO A 37 -5.19 8.24 -13.52
C PRO A 37 -6.39 7.86 -14.39
N VAL A 38 -6.34 6.72 -15.07
CA VAL A 38 -7.47 6.24 -15.90
C VAL A 38 -8.67 5.93 -15.01
N LEU A 39 -8.46 5.25 -13.87
CA LEU A 39 -9.51 5.00 -12.89
C LEU A 39 -10.12 6.32 -12.37
N PHE A 40 -9.28 7.32 -12.07
CA PHE A 40 -9.75 8.63 -11.59
C PHE A 40 -10.60 9.33 -12.65
N LEU A 41 -10.16 9.32 -13.91
CA LEU A 41 -10.92 9.90 -15.02
C LEU A 41 -12.27 9.19 -15.22
N LEU A 42 -12.32 7.86 -15.13
CA LEU A 42 -13.57 7.11 -15.26
C LEU A 42 -14.56 7.45 -14.15
N ILE A 43 -14.09 7.65 -12.91
CA ILE A 43 -14.93 8.09 -11.79
C ILE A 43 -15.42 9.52 -12.03
N LEU A 44 -14.52 10.45 -12.37
CA LEU A 44 -14.87 11.86 -12.56
C LEU A 44 -15.80 12.09 -13.76
N GLN A 45 -15.66 11.33 -14.84
CA GLN A 45 -16.56 11.41 -16.01
C GLN A 45 -17.94 10.84 -15.73
N ALA A 46 -18.08 9.96 -14.73
CA ALA A 46 -19.36 9.40 -14.30
C ALA A 46 -20.08 10.30 -13.27
N GLU A 47 -19.88 11.62 -13.34
CA GLU A 47 -20.45 12.60 -12.39
C GLU A 47 -21.97 12.49 -12.27
N GLN A 48 -22.68 12.28 -13.39
CA GLN A 48 -24.14 12.13 -13.41
C GLN A 48 -24.63 10.93 -12.58
N SER A 49 -23.80 9.90 -12.47
CA SER A 49 -24.03 8.71 -11.63
C SER A 49 -23.20 8.73 -10.34
N ARG A 50 -22.76 9.92 -9.91
CA ARG A 50 -21.93 10.14 -8.71
C ARG A 50 -20.70 9.22 -8.66
N GLY A 51 -20.05 9.04 -9.81
CA GLY A 51 -18.86 8.21 -9.95
C GLY A 51 -19.10 6.72 -10.16
N ALA A 52 -20.36 6.26 -10.17
CA ALA A 52 -20.69 4.86 -10.42
C ALA A 52 -20.61 4.54 -11.92
N SER A 53 -19.78 3.57 -12.30
CA SER A 53 -19.56 3.19 -13.69
C SER A 53 -19.04 1.76 -13.78
N TRP A 54 -19.60 0.95 -14.69
CA TRP A 54 -19.10 -0.41 -14.93
C TRP A 54 -17.64 -0.43 -15.40
N ALA A 55 -17.20 0.60 -16.13
CA ALA A 55 -15.81 0.73 -16.54
C ALA A 55 -14.90 1.02 -15.34
N ALA A 56 -15.28 1.96 -14.47
CA ALA A 56 -14.54 2.25 -13.24
C ALA A 56 -14.50 1.03 -12.30
N PHE A 57 -15.64 0.37 -12.12
CA PHE A 57 -15.77 -0.85 -11.31
C PHE A 57 -14.88 -1.99 -11.85
N GLY A 58 -14.98 -2.28 -13.14
CA GLY A 58 -14.18 -3.33 -13.78
C GLY A 58 -12.69 -3.07 -13.66
N LEU A 59 -12.24 -1.83 -13.92
CA LEU A 59 -10.84 -1.46 -13.76
C LEU A 59 -10.38 -1.52 -12.30
N GLY A 60 -11.17 -0.99 -11.36
CA GLY A 60 -10.85 -1.02 -9.93
C GLY A 60 -10.72 -2.44 -9.39
N VAL A 61 -11.65 -3.34 -9.76
CA VAL A 61 -11.58 -4.76 -9.41
C VAL A 61 -10.38 -5.44 -10.04
N ALA A 62 -10.09 -5.16 -11.32
CA ALA A 62 -8.91 -5.70 -11.98
C ALA A 62 -7.63 -5.28 -11.24
N MET A 63 -7.45 -3.98 -10.97
CA MET A 63 -6.28 -3.45 -10.25
C MET A 63 -6.11 -4.08 -8.85
N ALA A 64 -7.20 -4.26 -8.10
CA ALA A 64 -7.18 -4.91 -6.78
C ALA A 64 -6.88 -6.41 -6.88
N GLY A 65 -7.44 -7.10 -7.88
CA GLY A 65 -7.22 -8.52 -8.13
C GLY A 65 -5.77 -8.82 -8.51
N THR A 66 -5.17 -7.99 -9.35
CA THR A 66 -3.78 -8.14 -9.80
C THR A 66 -2.80 -8.12 -8.62
N ASP A 67 -3.04 -7.31 -7.59
CA ASP A 67 -2.24 -7.33 -6.35
C ASP A 67 -2.36 -8.64 -5.55
N PHE A 68 -3.58 -9.17 -5.45
CA PHE A 68 -3.84 -10.38 -4.69
C PHE A 68 -3.22 -11.64 -5.32
N PHE A 69 -3.20 -11.72 -6.65
CA PHE A 69 -2.65 -12.85 -7.38
C PHE A 69 -1.12 -12.81 -7.42
N ASP A 70 -0.52 -11.71 -7.88
CA ASP A 70 0.94 -11.65 -8.02
C ASP A 70 1.66 -11.52 -6.69
N GLY A 71 1.06 -10.89 -5.68
CA GLY A 71 1.61 -10.87 -4.32
C GLY A 71 1.71 -12.27 -3.69
N ARG A 72 0.88 -13.25 -4.11
CA ARG A 72 1.01 -14.65 -3.67
C ARG A 72 2.06 -15.42 -4.47
N VAL A 73 2.20 -15.14 -5.77
CA VAL A 73 3.17 -15.82 -6.64
C VAL A 73 4.59 -15.32 -6.36
N ALA A 74 4.80 -14.01 -6.28
CA ALA A 74 6.12 -13.41 -6.01
C ALA A 74 6.68 -13.79 -4.61
N ARG A 75 5.81 -13.90 -3.59
CA ARG A 75 6.25 -14.33 -2.24
C ARG A 75 6.75 -15.77 -2.18
N ARG A 76 6.37 -16.63 -3.13
CA ARG A 76 6.90 -18.00 -3.23
C ARG A 76 8.24 -18.06 -3.95
N ALA A 77 8.57 -17.05 -4.76
CA ALA A 77 9.80 -17.00 -5.55
C ALA A 77 10.99 -16.39 -4.79
N ASN A 78 10.78 -15.81 -3.60
CA ASN A 78 11.83 -15.17 -2.77
C ASN A 78 12.61 -14.03 -3.46
N VAL A 79 12.11 -13.51 -4.59
CA VAL A 79 12.73 -12.41 -5.34
C VAL A 79 11.96 -11.13 -5.04
N THR A 80 12.53 -10.28 -4.18
CA THR A 80 12.00 -8.93 -3.91
C THR A 80 13.03 -7.88 -4.31
N SER A 81 12.67 -7.03 -5.27
CA SER A 81 13.50 -5.88 -5.66
C SER A 81 13.40 -4.78 -4.61
N ARG A 82 14.53 -4.13 -4.28
CA ARG A 82 14.60 -3.01 -3.33
C ARG A 82 13.70 -1.85 -3.74
N SER A 83 13.51 -1.64 -5.04
CA SER A 83 12.63 -0.59 -5.59
C SER A 83 11.15 -0.93 -5.42
N GLY A 84 10.76 -2.19 -5.63
CA GLY A 84 9.38 -2.65 -5.46
C GLY A 84 8.90 -2.53 -4.02
N ALA A 85 9.77 -2.79 -3.04
CA ALA A 85 9.45 -2.67 -1.62
C ALA A 85 9.02 -1.25 -1.19
N PHE A 86 9.48 -0.21 -1.89
CA PHE A 86 9.07 1.18 -1.66
C PHE A 86 7.89 1.60 -2.56
N LEU A 87 7.91 1.22 -3.84
CA LEU A 87 6.90 1.61 -4.80
C LEU A 87 5.52 0.98 -4.50
N ASP A 88 5.47 -0.26 -4.03
CA ASP A 88 4.20 -0.96 -3.77
C ASP A 88 3.34 -0.22 -2.72
N PRO A 89 3.86 0.10 -1.52
CA PRO A 89 3.12 0.88 -0.53
C PRO A 89 2.75 2.29 -0.98
N LEU A 90 3.45 2.86 -1.97
CA LEU A 90 3.13 4.17 -2.53
C LEU A 90 1.96 4.06 -3.51
N ALA A 91 2.06 3.15 -4.48
CA ALA A 91 1.04 2.93 -5.49
C ALA A 91 -0.31 2.55 -4.87
N ASP A 92 -0.31 1.67 -3.86
CA ASP A 92 -1.52 1.30 -3.10
C ASP A 92 -2.25 2.53 -2.54
N LYS A 93 -1.51 3.46 -1.93
CA LYS A 93 -2.10 4.70 -1.37
C LYS A 93 -2.57 5.66 -2.43
N VAL A 94 -1.82 5.79 -3.53
CA VAL A 94 -2.21 6.67 -4.63
C VAL A 94 -3.54 6.20 -5.20
N VAL A 95 -3.69 4.89 -5.47
CA VAL A 95 -4.93 4.33 -6.01
C VAL A 95 -6.09 4.52 -5.03
N VAL A 96 -5.95 4.09 -3.77
CA VAL A 96 -7.04 4.12 -2.79
C VAL A 96 -7.43 5.54 -2.40
N LEU A 97 -6.46 6.39 -2.04
CA LEU A 97 -6.76 7.77 -1.65
C LEU A 97 -7.18 8.62 -2.84
N GLY A 98 -6.53 8.47 -3.99
CA GLY A 98 -6.88 9.22 -5.20
C GLY A 98 -8.31 8.94 -5.65
N ALA A 99 -8.70 7.66 -5.74
CA ALA A 99 -10.07 7.31 -6.10
C ALA A 99 -11.08 7.74 -5.03
N ALA A 100 -10.74 7.66 -3.73
CA ALA A 100 -11.60 8.18 -2.66
C ALA A 100 -11.80 9.72 -2.77
N PHE A 101 -10.77 10.48 -3.14
CA PHE A 101 -10.90 11.93 -3.37
C PHE A 101 -11.68 12.24 -4.66
N CYS A 102 -11.56 11.45 -5.72
CA CYS A 102 -12.44 11.57 -6.88
C CYS A 102 -13.90 11.33 -6.51
N LEU A 103 -14.19 10.34 -5.65
CA LEU A 103 -15.52 10.09 -5.12
C LEU A 103 -16.03 11.22 -4.22
N VAL A 104 -15.16 11.95 -3.53
CA VAL A 104 -15.53 13.19 -2.83
C VAL A 104 -15.91 14.28 -3.82
N ALA A 105 -15.16 14.41 -4.93
CA ALA A 105 -15.40 15.44 -5.94
C ALA A 105 -16.75 15.29 -6.66
N VAL A 106 -17.23 14.05 -6.84
CA VAL A 106 -18.57 13.75 -7.41
C VAL A 106 -19.64 13.56 -6.33
N GLU A 107 -19.41 14.10 -5.12
CA GLU A 107 -20.35 14.10 -3.99
C GLU A 107 -20.84 12.71 -3.55
N ARG A 108 -20.09 11.66 -3.88
CA ARG A 108 -20.40 10.29 -3.50
C ARG A 108 -19.92 9.96 -2.10
N TYR A 109 -18.76 10.49 -1.74
CA TYR A 109 -18.19 10.36 -0.41
C TYR A 109 -18.19 11.69 0.33
N TRP A 110 -18.44 11.62 1.63
CA TRP A 110 -18.19 12.75 2.50
C TRP A 110 -16.67 12.95 2.68
N TRP A 111 -16.21 14.19 2.52
CA TRP A 111 -14.80 14.55 2.60
C TRP A 111 -14.17 14.26 3.97
N VAL A 112 -14.94 14.28 5.07
CA VAL A 112 -14.43 14.08 6.44
C VAL A 112 -13.82 12.67 6.63
N PRO A 113 -14.55 11.56 6.40
CA PRO A 113 -13.99 10.21 6.44
C PRO A 113 -12.73 10.03 5.58
N VAL A 114 -12.76 10.56 4.35
CA VAL A 114 -11.64 10.42 3.38
C VAL A 114 -10.41 11.17 3.86
N THR A 115 -10.59 12.37 4.43
CA THR A 115 -9.51 13.17 4.99
C THR A 115 -8.87 12.50 6.21
N ILE A 116 -9.68 11.95 7.13
CA ILE A 116 -9.19 11.18 8.28
C ILE A 116 -8.34 9.99 7.81
N MET A 117 -8.85 9.25 6.81
CA MET A 117 -8.16 8.13 6.20
C MET A 117 -6.81 8.56 5.59
N ALA A 118 -6.80 9.65 4.80
CA ALA A 118 -5.60 10.18 4.16
C ALA A 118 -4.52 10.60 5.18
N PHE A 119 -4.88 11.42 6.17
CA PHE A 119 -3.94 11.86 7.21
C PHE A 119 -3.32 10.68 7.95
N ARG A 120 -4.13 9.69 8.31
CA ARG A 120 -3.65 8.50 9.00
C ARG A 120 -2.70 7.70 8.10
N GLU A 121 -3.07 7.42 6.86
CA GLU A 121 -2.28 6.60 5.93
C GLU A 121 -0.91 7.22 5.61
N LEU A 122 -0.91 8.53 5.34
CA LEU A 122 0.32 9.28 5.09
C LEU A 122 1.15 9.41 6.37
N GLY A 123 0.53 9.69 7.51
CA GLY A 123 1.21 9.82 8.81
C GLY A 123 1.95 8.56 9.24
N ILE A 124 1.32 7.39 9.18
CA ILE A 124 1.97 6.10 9.51
C ILE A 124 3.08 5.76 8.51
N THR A 125 2.94 6.16 7.25
CA THR A 125 3.96 5.93 6.22
C THR A 125 5.18 6.79 6.45
N ALA A 126 4.99 8.10 6.67
CA ALA A 126 6.05 9.03 6.99
C ALA A 126 6.76 8.63 8.30
N TRP A 127 6.00 8.23 9.31
CA TRP A 127 6.56 7.73 10.56
C TRP A 127 7.48 6.53 10.33
N ARG A 128 7.00 5.48 9.66
CA ARG A 128 7.83 4.28 9.37
C ARG A 128 9.05 4.61 8.51
N ALA A 129 8.91 5.49 7.52
CA ALA A 129 10.02 5.91 6.67
C ALA A 129 11.13 6.59 7.49
N ARG A 130 10.76 7.46 8.44
CA ARG A 130 11.71 8.11 9.33
C ARG A 130 12.49 7.09 10.18
N TRP A 131 11.82 6.12 10.78
CA TRP A 131 12.46 5.08 11.61
C TRP A 131 13.32 4.11 10.83
N ALA A 132 12.93 3.78 9.60
CA ALA A 132 13.74 2.97 8.70
C ALA A 132 15.08 3.66 8.39
N GLY A 133 15.08 5.01 8.28
CA GLY A 133 16.31 5.79 8.15
C GLY A 133 17.21 5.75 9.40
N GLU A 134 16.64 5.53 10.58
CA GLU A 134 17.36 5.38 11.85
C GLU A 134 17.79 3.91 12.12
N GLY A 135 17.60 2.99 11.17
CA GLY A 135 18.01 1.59 11.28
C GLY A 135 17.06 0.70 12.10
N VAL A 136 15.89 1.22 12.51
CA VAL A 136 14.88 0.46 13.27
C VAL A 136 13.76 0.00 12.35
N SER A 137 13.73 -1.31 12.09
CA SER A 137 12.64 -1.96 11.35
C SER A 137 11.43 -2.18 12.25
N ILE A 138 10.30 -1.52 11.97
CA ILE A 138 9.01 -1.78 12.62
C ILE A 138 8.27 -2.84 11.79
N PRO A 139 8.07 -4.07 12.33
CA PRO A 139 7.42 -5.14 11.57
C PRO A 139 5.99 -4.80 11.19
N ALA A 140 5.54 -5.24 10.01
CA ALA A 140 4.16 -5.09 9.58
C ALA A 140 3.22 -6.08 10.31
N ARG A 141 2.06 -5.61 10.78
CA ARG A 141 1.05 -6.45 11.45
C ARG A 141 0.09 -7.10 10.44
N ARG A 142 -0.45 -8.27 10.80
CA ARG A 142 -1.54 -8.93 10.05
C ARG A 142 -2.79 -8.05 9.94
N SER A 143 -3.04 -7.15 10.89
CA SER A 143 -4.17 -6.23 10.87
C SER A 143 -4.13 -5.26 9.67
N ALA A 144 -2.95 -4.98 9.13
CA ALA A 144 -2.80 -4.20 7.90
C ALA A 144 -3.40 -4.90 6.67
N LYS A 145 -3.45 -6.24 6.65
CA LYS A 145 -4.01 -7.03 5.55
C LYS A 145 -5.54 -6.91 5.49
N TYR A 146 -6.20 -6.87 6.64
CA TYR A 146 -7.66 -6.70 6.68
C TYR A 146 -8.06 -5.28 6.30
N LYS A 147 -7.29 -4.27 6.72
CA LYS A 147 -7.54 -2.86 6.39
C LYS A 147 -7.63 -2.62 4.88
N THR A 148 -6.67 -3.14 4.11
CA THR A 148 -6.65 -2.95 2.64
C THR A 148 -7.82 -3.63 1.96
N SER A 149 -8.21 -4.83 2.39
CA SER A 149 -9.41 -5.51 1.86
C SER A 149 -10.70 -4.72 2.14
N VAL A 150 -10.83 -4.16 3.35
CA VAL A 150 -12.01 -3.36 3.71
C VAL A 150 -12.06 -2.06 2.91
N GLN A 151 -10.93 -1.37 2.73
CA GLN A 151 -10.86 -0.15 1.91
C GLN A 151 -11.16 -0.42 0.43
N ALA A 152 -10.57 -1.47 -0.14
CA ALA A 152 -10.81 -1.88 -1.52
C ALA A 152 -12.28 -2.25 -1.74
N LEU A 153 -12.89 -2.96 -0.79
CA LEU A 153 -14.32 -3.30 -0.84
C LEU A 153 -15.21 -2.05 -0.78
N ALA A 154 -14.91 -1.12 0.13
CA ALA A 154 -15.64 0.14 0.22
C ALA A 154 -15.59 0.93 -1.10
N LEU A 155 -14.39 1.09 -1.69
CA LEU A 155 -14.24 1.72 -3.00
C LEU A 155 -15.00 0.99 -4.10
N ALA A 156 -14.88 -0.34 -4.17
CA ALA A 156 -15.56 -1.15 -5.19
C ALA A 156 -17.07 -0.98 -5.11
N MET A 157 -17.65 -0.99 -3.90
CA MET A 157 -19.08 -0.73 -3.71
C MET A 157 -19.48 0.69 -4.15
N ALA A 158 -18.64 1.70 -3.89
CA ALA A 158 -18.97 3.08 -4.21
C ALA A 158 -19.01 3.39 -5.71
N ILE A 159 -18.18 2.69 -6.51
CA ILE A 159 -18.13 2.83 -7.98
C ILE A 159 -19.03 1.83 -8.72
N MET A 160 -19.73 0.94 -8.00
CA MET A 160 -20.59 -0.09 -8.56
C MET A 160 -21.97 0.48 -8.92
N PRO A 161 -22.39 0.43 -10.20
CA PRO A 161 -23.66 1.03 -10.65
C PRO A 161 -24.91 0.50 -9.94
N THR A 162 -24.94 -0.77 -9.56
CA THR A 162 -26.10 -1.35 -8.87
C THR A 162 -26.26 -0.88 -7.41
N LEU A 163 -25.25 -0.19 -6.86
CA LEU A 163 -25.32 0.44 -5.53
C LEU A 163 -25.44 1.96 -5.64
N GLU A 164 -25.74 2.51 -6.82
CA GLU A 164 -25.87 3.96 -7.06
C GLU A 164 -26.78 4.64 -6.04
N GLU A 165 -27.91 4.04 -5.67
CA GLU A 165 -28.87 4.63 -4.73
C GLU A 165 -28.64 4.23 -3.26
N ALA A 166 -27.64 3.38 -2.98
CA ALA A 166 -27.43 2.78 -1.66
C ALA A 166 -26.56 3.65 -0.71
N ASP A 167 -26.84 4.95 -0.62
CA ASP A 167 -26.00 5.93 0.11
C ASP A 167 -25.68 5.52 1.56
N LEU A 168 -26.67 5.00 2.30
CA LEU A 168 -26.46 4.55 3.69
C LEU A 168 -25.46 3.38 3.77
N VAL A 169 -25.56 2.42 2.85
CA VAL A 169 -24.66 1.24 2.81
C VAL A 169 -23.23 1.69 2.53
N LEU A 170 -23.06 2.64 1.60
CA LEU A 170 -21.75 3.16 1.22
C LEU A 170 -21.14 4.03 2.31
N ALA A 171 -21.94 4.85 2.99
CA ALA A 171 -21.51 5.61 4.15
C ALA A 171 -21.04 4.69 5.28
N ILE A 172 -21.80 3.63 5.59
CA ILE A 172 -21.40 2.61 6.57
C ILE A 172 -20.09 1.95 6.16
N ALA A 173 -19.97 1.51 4.89
CA ALA A 173 -18.76 0.88 4.40
C ALA A 173 -17.52 1.78 4.50
N LEU A 174 -17.67 3.06 4.16
CA LEU A 174 -16.61 4.07 4.29
C LEU A 174 -16.21 4.26 5.75
N TRP A 175 -17.18 4.40 6.66
CA TRP A 175 -16.90 4.54 8.09
C TRP A 175 -16.25 3.29 8.69
N VAL A 176 -16.65 2.09 8.25
CA VAL A 176 -15.97 0.84 8.63
C VAL A 176 -14.52 0.85 8.14
N ALA A 177 -14.27 1.26 6.90
CA ALA A 177 -12.90 1.39 6.37
C ALA A 177 -12.07 2.40 7.17
N VAL A 178 -12.64 3.54 7.56
CA VAL A 178 -12.00 4.53 8.44
C VAL A 178 -11.73 3.96 9.82
N ALA A 179 -12.69 3.27 10.44
CA ALA A 179 -12.51 2.67 11.76
C ALA A 179 -11.34 1.65 11.76
N PHE A 180 -11.30 0.76 10.77
CA PHE A 180 -10.17 -0.16 10.58
C PHE A 180 -8.86 0.58 10.40
N THR A 181 -8.87 1.66 9.62
CA THR A 181 -7.71 2.52 9.42
C THR A 181 -7.25 3.10 10.75
N VAL A 182 -8.11 3.78 11.51
CA VAL A 182 -7.75 4.39 12.79
C VAL A 182 -7.23 3.35 13.79
N VAL A 183 -7.94 2.23 13.97
CA VAL A 183 -7.55 1.15 14.90
C VAL A 183 -6.16 0.61 14.58
N THR A 184 -5.89 0.34 13.31
CA THR A 184 -4.57 -0.17 12.91
C THR A 184 -3.48 0.88 13.03
N GLY A 185 -3.80 2.18 12.86
CA GLY A 185 -2.89 3.28 13.16
C GLY A 185 -2.51 3.36 14.64
N LEU A 186 -3.50 3.24 15.54
CA LEU A 186 -3.27 3.21 16.98
C LEU A 186 -2.40 2.02 17.40
N GLN A 187 -2.62 0.84 16.82
CA GLN A 187 -1.77 -0.34 17.05
C GLN A 187 -0.30 -0.07 16.70
N TYR A 188 -0.02 0.57 15.56
CA TYR A 188 1.34 0.97 15.19
C TYR A 188 1.96 1.95 16.19
N MET A 189 1.18 2.91 16.69
CA MET A 189 1.67 3.87 17.68
C MET A 189 2.04 3.20 19.00
N LEU A 190 1.20 2.28 19.50
CA LEU A 190 1.48 1.53 20.73
C LEU A 190 2.75 0.70 20.62
N ASP A 191 2.96 0.03 19.49
CA ASP A 191 4.17 -0.78 19.26
C ASP A 191 5.44 0.06 19.24
N SER A 192 5.37 1.25 18.65
CA SER A 192 6.52 2.15 18.58
C SER A 192 6.98 2.64 19.97
N ARG A 193 6.06 2.76 20.94
CA ARG A 193 6.38 3.10 22.34
C ARG A 193 7.16 1.97 23.01
N SER A 194 6.75 0.72 22.77
CA SER A 194 7.40 -0.49 23.30
C SER A 194 8.76 -0.78 22.67
N ALA A 195 9.00 -0.32 21.44
CA ALA A 195 10.31 -0.36 20.78
C ALA A 195 11.27 0.72 21.32
N ARG A 196 10.78 1.95 21.54
CA ARG A 196 11.53 3.05 22.18
C ARG A 196 12.04 2.72 23.57
N ALA A 197 11.23 2.05 24.39
CA ALA A 197 11.63 1.65 25.74
C ALA A 197 12.80 0.65 25.74
N ARG A 198 12.87 -0.24 24.74
CA ARG A 198 13.93 -1.25 24.62
C ARG A 198 15.25 -0.70 24.06
N SER A 199 15.22 0.29 23.14
CA SER A 199 16.47 0.88 22.63
C SER A 199 17.15 1.78 23.67
N ARG A 200 16.38 2.46 24.53
CA ARG A 200 16.93 3.27 25.64
C ARG A 200 17.64 2.42 26.70
N SER A 201 17.14 1.22 26.98
CA SER A 201 17.79 0.27 27.90
C SER A 201 19.11 -0.28 27.36
N LYS A 202 19.24 -0.47 26.04
CA LYS A 202 20.43 -1.03 25.41
C LYS A 202 21.60 -0.04 25.25
N ASN A 203 21.33 1.26 25.36
CA ASN A 203 22.35 2.32 25.36
C ASN A 203 22.85 2.69 26.78
N GLN A 204 22.35 2.03 27.82
CA GLN A 204 22.74 2.27 29.22
C GLN A 204 23.47 1.07 29.87
N THR A 205 23.79 0.05 29.09
CA THR A 205 24.61 -1.13 29.46
C THR A 205 25.74 -1.27 28.49
#